data_AF-A0A7W9SRP4-F1
#
_entry.id   AF-A0A7W9SRP4-F1
#
_cell.length_a   1.000
_cell.length_b   1.000
_cell.length_c   1.000
_cell.angle_alpha   90.00
_cell.angle_beta   90.00
_cell.angle_gamma   90.00
#
_symmetry.space_group_name_H-M   'P 1'
#
loop_
_entity.id
_entity.type
_entity.pdbx_description
1 polymer ?
#
loop_
_entity_poly.entity_id
_entity_poly.type
_entity_poly.pdbx_seq_one_letter_code
_entity_poly.pdbx_strand_id
1 'polypeptide(L)'
;MQRLLIANRGEIAVRIIRACREQGISPVVVTSDADRDSPAVHLADAFVCLGPGPAHESYLRTDAVLAAAKTLQADAIHPGYGFLSENAAFADACAAAGLTFVGPPGSVIRALGDKIGAKNTMQAAGVPCVPGYNGDDQRDEVLEREAARIGTPLLIKASAGGGGRGMRRVDHLADFLPQLTEARREAQAAFGDSRVLLEKYVLRPRHIEFQIFGDTHGNVVQLFERECSIQRRHQKILEESPSPALTPALRARMAEAAVLAGKAAGYIGAGTVEFLVSGEAFYFLEVNTRLQVEHPVTESITGTDLVAWQLAVAQGKPLPLTQDELVSRGHCIEARVYAEDPATGFLPSLGTLLRWREPSGPGIRVDSGYTEGMEVPPFYDPMLAKVIASGPDRATALARLDQALASFVVLGVTTNLEYLRAVLADPAFVAGELHTGFLTERFTGWRPNATIPDEILLALSALGQPPPSRAAEKPRQTGWLATDHWRNTK
;
A
#
# COMPACT_ATOMS: atom_id res chain seq x y z
N MET A 1 -1.52 24.20 -13.82
CA MET A 1 -0.36 23.82 -12.98
C MET A 1 0.83 23.62 -13.90
N GLN A 2 1.99 24.20 -13.58
CA GLN A 2 3.24 24.06 -14.36
C GLN A 2 4.29 23.23 -13.63
N ARG A 3 4.39 23.37 -12.29
CA ARG A 3 5.35 22.64 -11.47
C ARG A 3 4.68 22.01 -10.25
N LEU A 4 4.92 20.72 -10.06
CA LEU A 4 4.38 19.94 -8.94
C LEU A 4 5.52 19.49 -8.01
N LEU A 5 5.43 19.88 -6.73
CA LEU A 5 6.28 19.28 -5.71
C LEU A 5 5.70 17.94 -5.27
N ILE A 6 6.51 16.90 -5.31
CA ILE A 6 6.18 15.61 -4.76
C ILE A 6 6.78 15.52 -3.35
N ALA A 7 5.93 15.58 -2.34
CA ALA A 7 6.29 15.53 -0.93
C ALA A 7 6.35 14.09 -0.42
N ASN A 8 7.12 13.24 -1.10
CA ASN A 8 7.25 11.81 -0.80
C ASN A 8 8.55 11.25 -1.39
N ARG A 9 8.79 9.95 -1.21
CA ARG A 9 9.99 9.22 -1.64
C ARG A 9 9.65 7.90 -2.33
N GLY A 10 10.68 7.16 -2.72
CA GLY A 10 10.55 5.76 -3.17
C GLY A 10 9.69 5.61 -4.43
N GLU A 11 9.02 4.46 -4.55
CA GLU A 11 8.27 4.10 -5.76
C GLU A 11 7.16 5.10 -6.09
N ILE A 12 6.44 5.60 -5.08
CA ILE A 12 5.32 6.51 -5.31
C ILE A 12 5.77 7.85 -5.85
N ALA A 13 6.95 8.34 -5.43
CA ALA A 13 7.51 9.54 -6.01
C ALA A 13 7.83 9.32 -7.50
N VAL A 14 8.46 8.20 -7.85
CA VAL A 14 8.72 7.81 -9.25
C VAL A 14 7.42 7.70 -10.05
N ARG A 15 6.39 7.05 -9.49
CA ARG A 15 5.06 6.89 -10.11
C ARG A 15 4.40 8.24 -10.43
N ILE A 16 4.49 9.22 -9.51
CA ILE A 16 3.94 10.56 -9.73
C ILE A 16 4.77 11.35 -10.74
N ILE A 17 6.11 11.26 -10.69
CA ILE A 17 6.99 11.89 -11.69
C ILE A 17 6.61 11.45 -13.10
N ARG A 18 6.39 10.15 -13.31
CA ARG A 18 5.98 9.60 -14.62
C ARG A 18 4.69 10.25 -15.13
N ALA A 19 3.65 10.32 -14.30
CA ALA A 19 2.40 11.01 -14.65
C ALA A 19 2.61 12.51 -14.95
N CYS A 20 3.44 13.21 -14.17
CA CYS A 20 3.76 14.61 -14.45
C CYS A 20 4.39 14.80 -15.83
N ARG A 21 5.34 13.94 -16.21
CA ARG A 21 6.03 14.01 -17.51
C ARG A 21 5.04 13.82 -18.67
N GLU A 22 4.13 12.86 -18.56
CA GLU A 22 3.09 12.62 -19.57
C GLU A 22 2.11 13.80 -19.71
N GLN A 23 1.86 14.51 -18.62
CA GLN A 23 0.98 15.69 -18.59
C GLN A 23 1.71 17.02 -18.89
N GLY A 24 3.02 16.99 -19.18
CA GLY A 24 3.82 18.19 -19.42
C GLY A 24 4.02 19.08 -18.19
N ILE A 25 3.91 18.53 -16.98
CA ILE A 25 4.13 19.21 -15.70
C ILE A 25 5.56 18.94 -15.24
N SER A 26 6.29 19.98 -14.84
CA SER A 26 7.65 19.88 -14.29
C SER A 26 7.59 19.24 -12.89
N PRO A 27 8.11 18.01 -12.70
CA PRO A 27 8.13 17.38 -11.40
C PRO A 27 9.36 17.80 -10.61
N VAL A 28 9.16 18.25 -9.37
CA VAL A 28 10.23 18.54 -8.41
C VAL A 28 10.00 17.74 -7.14
N VAL A 29 11.05 17.41 -6.39
CA VAL A 29 10.95 16.51 -5.23
C VAL A 29 11.60 17.11 -3.99
N VAL A 30 11.18 16.63 -2.82
CA VAL A 30 11.98 16.74 -1.59
C VAL A 30 12.73 15.43 -1.36
N THR A 31 13.87 15.51 -0.69
CA THR A 31 14.66 14.33 -0.27
C THR A 31 15.13 14.47 1.17
N SER A 32 15.51 13.37 1.80
CA SER A 32 16.39 13.37 2.97
C SER A 32 17.84 13.11 2.53
N ASP A 33 18.78 13.18 3.47
CA ASP A 33 20.17 12.75 3.24
C ASP A 33 20.27 11.27 2.85
N ALA A 34 19.35 10.42 3.32
CA ALA A 34 19.34 8.98 3.03
C ALA A 34 18.83 8.64 1.62
N ASP A 35 18.06 9.53 0.98
CA ASP A 35 17.47 9.32 -0.36
C ASP A 35 18.08 10.22 -1.44
N ARG A 36 19.21 10.88 -1.14
CA ARG A 36 19.81 11.92 -2.01
C ARG A 36 20.13 11.41 -3.42
N ASP A 37 20.47 10.14 -3.55
CA ASP A 37 20.78 9.46 -4.82
C ASP A 37 19.65 8.49 -5.23
N SER A 38 18.41 8.77 -4.84
CA SER A 38 17.26 7.93 -5.20
C SER A 38 16.80 8.15 -6.65
N PRO A 39 16.13 7.16 -7.26
CA PRO A 39 15.56 7.29 -8.60
C PRO A 39 14.63 8.50 -8.76
N ALA A 40 13.87 8.84 -7.71
CA ALA A 40 12.99 10.00 -7.71
C ALA A 40 13.78 11.31 -7.87
N VAL A 41 14.92 11.45 -7.19
CA VAL A 41 15.80 12.62 -7.33
C VAL A 41 16.39 12.70 -8.74
N HIS A 42 16.84 11.57 -9.31
CA HIS A 42 17.40 11.54 -10.65
C HIS A 42 16.39 11.82 -11.77
N LEU A 43 15.10 11.52 -11.55
CA LEU A 43 14.04 11.75 -12.53
C LEU A 43 13.37 13.13 -12.43
N ALA A 44 13.52 13.81 -11.29
CA ALA A 44 12.96 15.14 -11.05
C ALA A 44 13.78 16.24 -11.75
N ASP A 45 13.12 17.37 -12.06
CA ASP A 45 13.79 18.53 -12.65
C ASP A 45 14.65 19.29 -11.63
N ALA A 46 14.27 19.23 -10.35
CA ALA A 46 14.99 19.84 -9.24
C ALA A 46 14.57 19.18 -7.93
N PHE A 47 15.41 19.31 -6.90
CA PHE A 47 15.12 18.80 -5.57
C PHE A 47 15.64 19.73 -4.45
N VAL A 48 15.08 19.56 -3.26
CA VAL A 48 15.57 20.17 -2.01
C VAL A 48 15.74 19.08 -0.96
N CYS A 49 16.91 19.05 -0.31
CA CYS A 49 17.12 18.19 0.87
C CYS A 49 16.51 18.84 2.11
N LEU A 50 15.62 18.11 2.79
CA LEU A 50 14.93 18.57 4.01
C LEU A 50 15.80 18.43 5.26
N GLY A 51 16.70 17.45 5.27
CA GLY A 51 17.53 17.13 6.43
C GLY A 51 17.89 15.64 6.54
N PRO A 52 18.19 15.16 7.76
CA PRO A 52 18.63 13.79 8.01
C PRO A 52 17.61 12.71 7.62
N GLY A 53 18.07 11.45 7.62
CA GLY A 53 17.26 10.28 7.26
C GLY A 53 15.92 10.13 8.02
N PRO A 54 15.85 10.24 9.35
CA PRO A 54 14.61 10.03 10.09
C PRO A 54 13.45 10.88 9.59
N ALA A 55 12.29 10.25 9.32
CA ALA A 55 11.14 10.91 8.70
C ALA A 55 10.61 12.12 9.51
N HIS A 56 10.67 12.05 10.85
CA HIS A 56 10.24 13.14 11.74
C HIS A 56 11.16 14.38 11.68
N GLU A 57 12.38 14.21 11.19
CA GLU A 57 13.35 15.28 10.95
C GLU A 57 13.36 15.75 9.48
N SER A 58 12.68 15.03 8.59
CA SER A 58 12.64 15.29 7.14
C SER A 58 11.21 15.30 6.58
N TYR A 59 10.72 14.21 6.00
CA TYR A 59 9.46 14.15 5.23
C TYR A 59 8.18 14.53 6.02
N LEU A 60 8.22 14.49 7.35
CA LEU A 60 7.10 14.91 8.22
C LEU A 60 7.19 16.38 8.68
N ARG A 61 8.21 17.14 8.25
CA ARG A 61 8.39 18.55 8.61
C ARG A 61 7.59 19.45 7.66
N THR A 62 6.35 19.75 8.03
CA THR A 62 5.45 20.66 7.28
C THR A 62 6.13 21.98 6.90
N ASP A 63 6.82 22.61 7.85
CA ASP A 63 7.52 23.88 7.63
C ASP A 63 8.62 23.77 6.57
N ALA A 64 9.42 22.70 6.63
CA ALA A 64 10.50 22.44 5.68
C ALA A 64 9.96 22.11 4.28
N VAL A 65 8.88 21.32 4.18
CA VAL A 65 8.24 20.97 2.90
C VAL A 65 7.64 22.20 2.22
N LEU A 66 6.96 23.08 2.98
CA LEU A 66 6.42 24.33 2.43
C LEU A 66 7.53 25.30 2.00
N ALA A 67 8.62 25.40 2.77
CA ALA A 67 9.79 26.18 2.39
C ALA A 67 10.46 25.63 1.11
N ALA A 68 10.53 24.31 0.96
CA ALA A 68 11.01 23.66 -0.25
C ALA A 68 10.10 23.95 -1.46
N ALA A 69 8.78 23.86 -1.30
CA ALA A 69 7.81 24.20 -2.35
C ALA A 69 8.00 25.64 -2.85
N LYS A 70 8.22 26.59 -1.93
CA LYS A 70 8.51 27.98 -2.28
C LYS A 70 9.84 28.13 -3.02
N THR A 71 10.91 27.51 -2.52
CA THR A 71 12.24 27.52 -3.17
C THR A 71 12.20 26.96 -4.59
N LEU A 72 11.46 25.87 -4.76
CA LEU A 72 11.30 25.19 -6.04
C LEU A 72 10.23 25.83 -6.94
N GLN A 73 9.52 26.86 -6.46
CA GLN A 73 8.43 27.54 -7.19
C GLN A 73 7.35 26.55 -7.65
N ALA A 74 6.94 25.64 -6.77
CA ALA A 74 5.87 24.71 -7.07
C ALA A 74 4.50 25.42 -7.00
N ASP A 75 3.58 25.05 -7.88
CA ASP A 75 2.18 25.52 -7.85
C ASP A 75 1.31 24.64 -6.92
N ALA A 76 1.76 23.41 -6.70
CA ALA A 76 1.00 22.37 -6.04
C ALA A 76 1.91 21.36 -5.35
N ILE A 77 1.36 20.64 -4.38
CA ILE A 77 2.02 19.55 -3.66
C ILE A 77 1.20 18.27 -3.83
N HIS A 78 1.84 17.21 -4.32
CA HIS A 78 1.31 15.85 -4.26
C HIS A 78 1.98 15.08 -3.12
N PRO A 79 1.22 14.59 -2.13
CA PRO A 79 1.80 13.99 -0.94
C PRO A 79 2.06 12.48 -1.07
N GLY A 80 1.82 11.87 -2.24
CA GLY A 80 1.79 10.41 -2.39
C GLY A 80 0.86 9.72 -1.38
N TYR A 81 1.37 8.68 -0.73
CA TYR A 81 0.73 8.00 0.39
C TYR A 81 1.67 7.94 1.61
N GLY A 82 1.13 7.74 2.81
CA GLY A 82 1.91 7.88 4.04
C GLY A 82 2.39 9.32 4.29
N PHE A 83 3.34 9.51 5.19
CA PHE A 83 3.86 10.82 5.58
C PHE A 83 2.74 11.85 5.89
N LEU A 84 2.65 12.92 5.09
CA LEU A 84 1.72 14.03 5.29
C LEU A 84 0.44 13.92 4.44
N SER A 85 0.23 12.82 3.72
CA SER A 85 -0.90 12.65 2.77
C SER A 85 -2.28 12.69 3.42
N GLU A 86 -2.38 12.28 4.69
CA GLU A 86 -3.63 12.30 5.47
C GLU A 86 -3.53 13.29 6.64
N ASN A 87 -2.65 14.28 6.54
CA ASN A 87 -2.48 15.32 7.55
C ASN A 87 -3.32 16.55 7.18
N ALA A 88 -4.47 16.71 7.85
CA ALA A 88 -5.37 17.84 7.63
C ALA A 88 -4.68 19.21 7.82
N ALA A 89 -3.82 19.35 8.84
CA ALA A 89 -3.12 20.60 9.09
C ALA A 89 -2.09 20.92 7.99
N PHE A 90 -1.49 19.90 7.37
CA PHE A 90 -0.62 20.08 6.22
C PHE A 90 -1.40 20.54 4.98
N ALA A 91 -2.56 19.94 4.70
CA ALA A 91 -3.43 20.37 3.61
C ALA A 91 -3.90 21.83 3.80
N ASP A 92 -4.31 22.19 5.03
CA ASP A 92 -4.70 23.56 5.39
C ASP A 92 -3.51 24.54 5.21
N ALA A 93 -2.30 24.14 5.61
CA ALA A 93 -1.10 24.95 5.46
C ALA A 93 -0.66 25.13 3.99
N CYS A 94 -0.86 24.11 3.14
CA CYS A 94 -0.67 24.25 1.69
C CYS A 94 -1.61 25.31 1.11
N ALA A 95 -2.90 25.25 1.45
CA ALA A 95 -3.89 26.22 1.00
C ALA A 95 -3.56 27.64 1.48
N ALA A 96 -3.17 27.80 2.76
CA ALA A 96 -2.73 29.08 3.31
C ALA A 96 -1.47 29.65 2.63
N ALA A 97 -0.61 28.79 2.09
CA ALA A 97 0.56 29.17 1.31
C ALA A 97 0.27 29.44 -0.18
N GLY A 98 -1.00 29.32 -0.61
CA GLY A 98 -1.38 29.46 -2.02
C GLY A 98 -1.00 28.27 -2.89
N LEU A 99 -0.68 27.12 -2.30
CA LEU A 99 -0.32 25.89 -2.99
C LEU A 99 -1.55 24.98 -3.11
N THR A 100 -1.76 24.41 -4.30
CA THR A 100 -2.80 23.40 -4.47
C THR A 100 -2.36 22.08 -3.82
N PHE A 101 -3.11 21.59 -2.85
CA PHE A 101 -2.91 20.24 -2.30
C PHE A 101 -3.59 19.21 -3.21
N VAL A 102 -2.83 18.25 -3.75
CA VAL A 102 -3.37 17.19 -4.62
C VAL A 102 -3.96 16.07 -3.75
N GLY A 103 -5.17 16.31 -3.26
CA GLY A 103 -5.93 15.40 -2.40
C GLY A 103 -7.21 16.07 -1.87
N PRO A 104 -7.93 15.42 -0.94
CA PRO A 104 -9.10 16.02 -0.30
C PRO A 104 -8.72 17.27 0.50
N PRO A 105 -9.65 18.22 0.71
CA PRO A 105 -9.39 19.38 1.56
C PRO A 105 -9.19 18.96 3.02
N GLY A 106 -8.47 19.76 3.81
CA GLY A 106 -8.15 19.44 5.20
C GLY A 106 -9.38 19.20 6.09
N SER A 107 -10.51 19.84 5.81
CA SER A 107 -11.79 19.57 6.48
C SER A 107 -12.27 18.13 6.28
N VAL A 108 -12.14 17.58 5.07
CA VAL A 108 -12.54 16.21 4.72
C VAL A 108 -11.58 15.21 5.34
N ILE A 109 -10.27 15.47 5.26
CA ILE A 109 -9.25 14.64 5.91
C ILE A 109 -9.53 14.52 7.41
N ARG A 110 -9.83 15.64 8.07
CA ARG A 110 -10.13 15.70 9.50
C ARG A 110 -11.42 14.96 9.85
N ALA A 111 -12.48 15.14 9.07
CA ALA A 111 -13.78 14.50 9.29
C ALA A 111 -13.70 12.97 9.15
N LEU A 112 -12.92 12.47 8.18
CA LEU A 112 -12.75 11.04 7.93
C LEU A 112 -11.68 10.39 8.83
N GLY A 113 -10.74 11.17 9.35
CA GLY A 113 -9.75 10.69 10.31
C GLY A 113 -10.29 10.48 11.73
N ASP A 114 -11.42 11.10 12.09
CA ASP A 114 -12.14 10.80 13.33
C ASP A 114 -13.03 9.57 13.15
N LYS A 115 -12.69 8.45 13.79
CA LYS A 115 -13.45 7.19 13.68
C LYS A 115 -14.91 7.33 14.08
N ILE A 116 -15.22 8.09 15.13
CA ILE A 116 -16.60 8.25 15.60
C ILE A 116 -17.35 9.15 14.63
N GLY A 117 -16.77 10.30 14.28
CA GLY A 117 -17.35 11.24 13.31
C GLY A 117 -17.59 10.61 11.93
N ALA A 118 -16.60 9.88 11.42
CA ALA A 118 -16.69 9.15 10.16
C ALA A 118 -17.82 8.11 10.21
N LYS A 119 -17.87 7.26 11.25
CA LYS A 119 -18.91 6.24 11.40
C LYS A 119 -20.31 6.86 11.46
N ASN A 120 -20.49 7.94 12.22
CA ASN A 120 -21.77 8.63 12.31
C ASN A 120 -22.19 9.22 10.95
N THR A 121 -21.24 9.80 10.20
CA THR A 121 -21.46 10.31 8.84
C THR A 121 -21.89 9.20 7.89
N MET A 122 -21.20 8.05 7.94
CA MET A 122 -21.52 6.88 7.11
C MET A 122 -22.89 6.28 7.44
N GLN A 123 -23.22 6.16 8.72
CA GLN A 123 -24.54 5.68 9.16
C GLN A 123 -25.66 6.63 8.70
N ALA A 124 -25.47 7.94 8.85
CA ALA A 124 -26.44 8.94 8.37
C ALA A 124 -26.62 8.91 6.85
N ALA A 125 -25.57 8.54 6.11
CA ALA A 125 -25.59 8.37 4.66
C ALA A 125 -26.16 7.01 4.19
N GLY A 126 -26.56 6.13 5.11
CA GLY A 126 -27.09 4.80 4.79
C GLY A 126 -26.02 3.77 4.41
N VAL A 127 -24.74 4.07 4.66
CA VAL A 127 -23.65 3.12 4.45
C VAL A 127 -23.65 2.10 5.60
N PRO A 128 -23.69 0.79 5.33
CA PRO A 128 -23.66 -0.23 6.38
C PRO A 128 -22.39 -0.11 7.23
N CYS A 129 -22.52 0.10 8.54
CA CYS A 129 -21.39 0.13 9.48
C CYS A 129 -21.44 -1.08 10.42
N VAL A 130 -20.28 -1.46 10.98
CA VAL A 130 -20.21 -2.56 11.94
C VAL A 130 -21.13 -2.27 13.13
N PRO A 131 -22.08 -3.18 13.48
CA PRO A 131 -22.93 -3.03 14.64
C PRO A 131 -22.08 -2.80 15.89
N GLY A 132 -22.43 -1.81 16.70
CA GLY A 132 -21.57 -1.41 17.80
C GLY A 132 -22.17 -0.34 18.69
N TYR A 133 -21.31 0.24 19.52
CA TYR A 133 -21.56 1.38 20.38
C TYR A 133 -20.37 2.35 20.36
N ASN A 134 -20.66 3.62 20.09
CA ASN A 134 -19.71 4.72 19.99
C ASN A 134 -20.25 6.00 20.67
N GLY A 135 -21.14 5.84 21.66
CA GLY A 135 -21.73 6.96 22.39
C GLY A 135 -20.79 7.57 23.43
N ASP A 136 -21.09 8.81 23.84
CA ASP A 136 -20.30 9.58 24.80
C ASP A 136 -20.37 9.04 26.23
N ASP A 137 -21.41 8.25 26.56
CA ASP A 137 -21.54 7.63 27.87
C ASP A 137 -20.60 6.42 27.98
N GLN A 138 -19.51 6.63 28.68
CA GLN A 138 -18.40 5.70 28.85
C GLN A 138 -18.40 5.05 30.24
N ARG A 139 -19.53 5.03 30.96
CA ARG A 139 -19.60 4.29 32.23
C ARG A 139 -19.57 2.79 32.00
N ASP A 140 -18.96 2.05 32.93
CA ASP A 140 -18.76 0.60 32.79
C ASP A 140 -20.10 -0.12 32.65
N GLU A 141 -21.12 0.26 33.43
CA GLU A 141 -22.45 -0.35 33.38
C GLU A 141 -23.13 -0.16 32.02
N VAL A 142 -22.86 0.97 31.36
CA VAL A 142 -23.39 1.26 30.03
C VAL A 142 -22.66 0.41 28.99
N LEU A 143 -21.33 0.37 29.04
CA LEU A 143 -20.53 -0.42 28.11
C LEU A 143 -20.79 -1.92 28.26
N GLU A 144 -21.03 -2.44 29.46
CA GLU A 144 -21.43 -3.83 29.68
C GLU A 144 -22.79 -4.15 29.05
N ARG A 145 -23.78 -3.27 29.25
CA ARG A 145 -25.10 -3.42 28.62
C ARG A 145 -25.00 -3.41 27.09
N GLU A 146 -24.20 -2.52 26.54
CA GLU A 146 -23.98 -2.44 25.10
C GLU A 146 -23.20 -3.65 24.56
N ALA A 147 -22.20 -4.14 25.31
CA ALA A 147 -21.50 -5.37 24.98
C ALA A 147 -22.45 -6.57 24.93
N ALA A 148 -23.37 -6.68 25.90
CA ALA A 148 -24.40 -7.71 25.90
C ALA A 148 -25.38 -7.58 24.70
N ARG A 149 -25.75 -6.35 24.32
CA ARG A 149 -26.60 -6.08 23.15
C ARG A 149 -25.92 -6.44 21.83
N ILE A 150 -24.63 -6.15 21.69
CA ILE A 150 -23.83 -6.47 20.49
C ILE A 150 -23.58 -7.99 20.39
N GLY A 151 -23.35 -8.63 21.54
CA GLY A 151 -23.08 -10.05 21.68
C GLY A 151 -21.66 -10.44 21.22
N THR A 152 -21.15 -11.55 21.75
CA THR A 152 -19.78 -12.02 21.45
C THR A 152 -19.70 -12.84 20.15
N PRO A 153 -18.50 -12.99 19.54
CA PRO A 153 -17.31 -12.20 19.85
C PRO A 153 -17.52 -10.72 19.48
N LEU A 154 -16.94 -9.83 20.29
CA LEU A 154 -16.93 -8.38 20.08
C LEU A 154 -15.51 -7.84 20.19
N LEU A 155 -15.30 -6.62 19.70
CA LEU A 155 -14.03 -5.93 19.66
C LEU A 155 -14.16 -4.61 20.40
N ILE A 156 -13.25 -4.37 21.34
CA ILE A 156 -13.06 -3.07 21.98
C ILE A 156 -11.98 -2.35 21.17
N LYS A 157 -12.22 -1.14 20.67
CA LYS A 157 -11.19 -0.32 20.02
C LYS A 157 -11.03 1.03 20.72
N ALA A 158 -9.82 1.53 20.81
CA ALA A 158 -9.56 2.91 21.24
C ALA A 158 -10.16 3.91 20.25
N SER A 159 -10.82 4.98 20.76
CA SER A 159 -11.43 6.01 19.90
C SER A 159 -10.40 6.75 19.04
N ALA A 160 -9.23 7.07 19.62
CA ALA A 160 -8.15 7.80 18.98
C ALA A 160 -7.06 6.90 18.35
N GLY A 161 -7.27 5.57 18.33
CA GLY A 161 -6.25 4.63 17.86
C GLY A 161 -6.21 4.47 16.34
N GLY A 162 -5.06 4.13 15.77
CA GLY A 162 -4.85 3.82 14.34
C GLY A 162 -3.89 2.64 14.14
N GLY A 163 -3.87 2.03 12.94
CA GLY A 163 -2.89 0.98 12.59
C GLY A 163 -2.99 -0.32 13.40
N GLY A 164 -4.20 -0.68 13.86
CA GLY A 164 -4.46 -1.92 14.60
C GLY A 164 -4.03 -1.93 16.08
N ARG A 165 -3.46 -0.84 16.61
CA ARG A 165 -3.13 -0.70 18.04
C ARG A 165 -4.36 -0.35 18.88
N GLY A 166 -4.42 -0.83 20.12
CA GLY A 166 -5.55 -0.56 21.02
C GLY A 166 -6.85 -1.28 20.63
N MET A 167 -6.76 -2.47 20.03
CA MET A 167 -7.91 -3.34 19.73
C MET A 167 -7.86 -4.62 20.56
N ARG A 168 -8.96 -4.97 21.24
CA ARG A 168 -9.05 -6.17 22.09
C ARG A 168 -10.30 -6.98 21.79
N ARG A 169 -10.09 -8.24 21.40
CA ARG A 169 -11.18 -9.20 21.14
C ARG A 169 -11.68 -9.77 22.47
N VAL A 170 -13.01 -9.83 22.60
CA VAL A 170 -13.71 -10.41 23.75
C VAL A 170 -14.59 -11.54 23.23
N ASP A 171 -14.22 -12.78 23.54
CA ASP A 171 -14.92 -13.99 23.11
C ASP A 171 -16.08 -14.37 24.06
N HIS A 172 -15.94 -14.04 25.35
CA HIS A 172 -16.97 -14.29 26.37
C HIS A 172 -17.27 -13.00 27.15
N LEU A 173 -18.55 -12.74 27.44
CA LEU A 173 -18.95 -11.52 28.17
C LEU A 173 -18.33 -11.42 29.57
N ALA A 174 -18.03 -12.57 30.20
CA ALA A 174 -17.35 -12.61 31.49
C ALA A 174 -15.96 -11.96 31.46
N ASP A 175 -15.31 -11.93 30.29
CA ASP A 175 -13.98 -11.34 30.10
C ASP A 175 -14.05 -9.86 29.72
N PHE A 176 -15.25 -9.29 29.59
CA PHE A 176 -15.42 -7.93 29.05
C PHE A 176 -14.79 -6.85 29.93
N LEU A 177 -15.13 -6.78 31.23
CA LEU A 177 -14.60 -5.76 32.13
C LEU A 177 -13.06 -5.79 32.27
N PRO A 178 -12.42 -6.97 32.44
CA PRO A 178 -10.95 -7.06 32.40
C PRO A 178 -10.36 -6.51 31.10
N GLN A 179 -10.93 -6.88 29.95
CA GLN A 179 -10.44 -6.42 28.64
C GLN A 179 -10.69 -4.93 28.41
N LEU A 180 -11.82 -4.39 28.90
CA LEU A 180 -12.14 -2.97 28.87
C LEU A 180 -11.12 -2.16 29.67
N THR A 181 -10.80 -2.60 30.88
CA THR A 181 -9.83 -1.93 31.75
C THR A 181 -8.46 -1.82 31.07
N GLU A 182 -8.00 -2.92 30.48
CA GLU A 182 -6.72 -2.94 29.77
C GLU A 182 -6.75 -2.11 28.48
N ALA A 183 -7.84 -2.16 27.70
CA ALA A 183 -8.01 -1.32 26.51
C ALA A 183 -7.93 0.17 26.85
N ARG A 184 -8.59 0.61 27.93
CA ARG A 184 -8.55 2.02 28.37
C ARG A 184 -7.18 2.46 28.80
N ARG A 185 -6.47 1.61 29.56
CA ARG A 185 -5.11 1.90 30.01
C ARG A 185 -4.17 2.05 28.81
N GLU A 186 -4.27 1.14 27.84
CA GLU A 186 -3.49 1.21 26.61
C GLU A 186 -3.83 2.45 25.79
N ALA A 187 -5.12 2.77 25.63
CA ALA A 187 -5.59 3.95 24.91
C ALA A 187 -5.10 5.26 25.57
N GLN A 188 -5.20 5.35 26.90
CA GLN A 188 -4.70 6.49 27.66
C GLN A 188 -3.18 6.65 27.51
N ALA A 189 -2.43 5.55 27.61
CA ALA A 189 -0.97 5.58 27.51
C ALA A 189 -0.49 5.92 26.09
N ALA A 190 -1.19 5.45 25.07
CA ALA A 190 -0.79 5.64 23.67
C ALA A 190 -1.30 6.95 23.06
N PHE A 191 -2.51 7.39 23.44
CA PHE A 191 -3.23 8.48 22.76
C PHE A 191 -3.72 9.59 23.70
N GLY A 192 -3.52 9.46 25.01
CA GLY A 192 -4.01 10.44 25.98
C GLY A 192 -5.53 10.46 26.17
N ASP A 193 -6.26 9.53 25.53
CA ASP A 193 -7.73 9.41 25.54
C ASP A 193 -8.13 7.98 25.87
N SER A 194 -8.88 7.81 26.96
CA SER A 194 -9.35 6.50 27.44
C SER A 194 -10.70 6.07 26.87
N ARG A 195 -11.33 6.86 26.00
CA ARG A 195 -12.60 6.49 25.37
C ARG A 195 -12.43 5.31 24.43
N VAL A 196 -13.42 4.41 24.47
CA VAL A 196 -13.46 3.22 23.62
C VAL A 196 -14.75 3.16 22.80
N LEU A 197 -14.68 2.42 21.71
CA LEU A 197 -15.82 1.98 20.92
C LEU A 197 -15.94 0.45 21.02
N LEU A 198 -17.18 -0.04 21.00
CA LEU A 198 -17.50 -1.46 20.96
C LEU A 198 -18.03 -1.81 19.58
N GLU A 199 -17.54 -2.89 18.99
CA GLU A 199 -17.99 -3.35 17.67
C GLU A 199 -18.16 -4.86 17.65
N LYS A 200 -19.11 -5.34 16.84
CA LYS A 200 -19.20 -6.77 16.56
C LYS A 200 -17.90 -7.24 15.91
N TYR A 201 -17.34 -8.33 16.42
CA TYR A 201 -16.18 -8.93 15.78
C TYR A 201 -16.64 -9.76 14.58
N VAL A 202 -16.26 -9.33 13.38
CA VAL A 202 -16.56 -10.05 12.15
C VAL A 202 -15.60 -11.24 12.02
N LEU A 203 -16.14 -12.45 11.94
CA LEU A 203 -15.35 -13.68 11.83
C LEU A 203 -14.87 -13.91 10.40
N ARG A 204 -13.58 -14.27 10.26
CA ARG A 204 -12.89 -14.53 8.98
C ARG A 204 -13.30 -13.51 7.88
N PRO A 205 -13.21 -12.19 8.16
CA PRO A 205 -13.67 -11.21 7.18
C PRO A 205 -12.70 -11.18 6.01
N ARG A 206 -13.23 -10.85 4.85
CA ARG A 206 -12.46 -10.30 3.74
C ARG A 206 -12.28 -8.81 3.94
N HIS A 207 -11.15 -8.27 3.52
CA HIS A 207 -10.92 -6.83 3.41
C HIS A 207 -11.10 -6.46 1.95
N ILE A 208 -12.22 -5.81 1.64
CA ILE A 208 -12.57 -5.39 0.28
C ILE A 208 -12.76 -3.88 0.28
N GLU A 209 -12.19 -3.21 -0.69
CA GLU A 209 -12.20 -1.76 -0.74
C GLU A 209 -12.57 -1.25 -2.13
N PHE A 210 -13.24 -0.10 -2.20
CA PHE A 210 -13.64 0.51 -3.46
C PHE A 210 -12.82 1.76 -3.71
N GLN A 211 -12.20 1.84 -4.89
CA GLN A 211 -11.61 3.09 -5.36
C GLN A 211 -12.73 4.09 -5.60
N ILE A 212 -12.64 5.28 -4.99
CA ILE A 212 -13.52 6.41 -5.29
C ILE A 212 -12.73 7.57 -5.87
N PHE A 213 -13.40 8.38 -6.67
CA PHE A 213 -12.85 9.63 -7.18
C PHE A 213 -13.92 10.71 -7.12
N GLY A 214 -13.60 11.83 -6.47
CA GLY A 214 -14.47 13.02 -6.43
C GLY A 214 -13.84 14.20 -7.16
N ASP A 215 -14.66 15.07 -7.77
CA ASP A 215 -14.20 16.35 -8.31
C ASP A 215 -14.79 17.56 -7.58
N THR A 216 -14.34 18.76 -7.95
CA THR A 216 -14.83 20.02 -7.38
C THR A 216 -16.22 20.43 -7.90
N HIS A 217 -16.83 19.61 -8.77
CA HIS A 217 -18.14 19.85 -9.39
C HIS A 217 -19.25 19.00 -8.75
N GLY A 218 -18.92 18.27 -7.68
CA GLY A 218 -19.86 17.42 -6.94
C GLY A 218 -20.03 16.02 -7.52
N ASN A 219 -19.25 15.64 -8.54
CA ASN A 219 -19.27 14.28 -9.08
C ASN A 219 -18.44 13.36 -8.19
N VAL A 220 -18.95 12.16 -7.96
CA VAL A 220 -18.23 11.06 -7.30
C VAL A 220 -18.51 9.78 -8.06
N VAL A 221 -17.46 9.08 -8.48
CA VAL A 221 -17.52 7.77 -9.15
C VAL A 221 -16.71 6.74 -8.39
N GLN A 222 -17.01 5.45 -8.60
CA GLN A 222 -16.19 4.34 -8.14
C GLN A 222 -15.53 3.60 -9.31
N LEU A 223 -14.28 3.19 -9.12
CA LEU A 223 -13.45 2.47 -10.12
C LEU A 223 -13.21 1.01 -9.70
N PHE A 224 -14.30 0.33 -9.34
CA PHE A 224 -14.36 -1.06 -8.90
C PHE A 224 -13.61 -1.34 -7.59
N GLU A 225 -13.75 -2.58 -7.13
CA GLU A 225 -13.19 -3.03 -5.88
C GLU A 225 -11.79 -3.64 -6.01
N ARG A 226 -11.10 -3.68 -4.87
CA ARG A 226 -9.89 -4.48 -4.64
C ARG A 226 -10.11 -5.41 -3.46
N GLU A 227 -9.57 -6.61 -3.58
CA GLU A 227 -9.48 -7.59 -2.50
C GLU A 227 -8.09 -7.52 -1.88
N CYS A 228 -8.03 -7.06 -0.64
CA CYS A 228 -6.78 -6.81 0.09
C CYS A 228 -6.68 -7.69 1.34
N SER A 229 -7.32 -8.86 1.33
CA SER A 229 -7.41 -9.75 2.50
C SER A 229 -6.07 -10.34 2.94
N ILE A 230 -5.10 -10.48 2.04
CA ILE A 230 -3.82 -11.10 2.40
C ILE A 230 -2.91 -10.07 3.04
N GLN A 231 -2.84 -10.16 4.37
CA GLN A 231 -2.19 -9.17 5.22
C GLN A 231 -1.28 -9.83 6.25
N ARG A 232 -0.13 -9.22 6.47
CA ARG A 232 0.81 -9.54 7.54
C ARG A 232 0.72 -8.47 8.62
N ARG A 233 0.32 -8.82 9.85
CA ARG A 233 0.18 -7.87 10.98
C ARG A 233 -0.55 -6.57 10.58
N HIS A 234 -1.67 -6.71 9.87
CA HIS A 234 -2.49 -5.61 9.31
C HIS A 234 -1.86 -4.80 8.17
N GLN A 235 -0.70 -5.23 7.64
CA GLN A 235 -0.10 -4.67 6.43
C GLN A 235 -0.48 -5.54 5.23
N LYS A 236 -1.13 -4.95 4.22
CA LYS A 236 -1.48 -5.60 2.95
C LYS A 236 -0.19 -5.98 2.19
N ILE A 237 -0.14 -7.20 1.64
CA ILE A 237 1.04 -7.69 0.89
C ILE A 237 0.70 -8.31 -0.47
N LEU A 238 -0.57 -8.72 -0.67
CA LEU A 238 -1.12 -9.16 -1.95
C LEU A 238 -2.52 -8.57 -2.11
N GLU A 239 -2.76 -7.98 -3.27
CA GLU A 239 -3.99 -7.27 -3.61
C GLU A 239 -4.44 -7.68 -5.01
N GLU A 240 -5.75 -7.79 -5.23
CA GLU A 240 -6.26 -8.14 -6.55
C GLU A 240 -7.54 -7.38 -6.92
N SER A 241 -7.74 -7.17 -8.21
CA SER A 241 -8.95 -6.57 -8.76
C SER A 241 -9.38 -7.28 -10.04
N PRO A 242 -10.67 -7.59 -10.22
CA PRO A 242 -11.75 -7.49 -9.21
C PRO A 242 -11.59 -8.53 -8.08
N SER A 243 -12.40 -8.42 -7.02
CA SER A 243 -12.43 -9.42 -5.95
C SER A 243 -13.03 -10.74 -6.46
N PRO A 244 -12.42 -11.91 -6.17
CA PRO A 244 -12.99 -13.21 -6.51
C PRO A 244 -14.24 -13.55 -5.68
N ALA A 245 -14.53 -12.81 -4.61
CA ALA A 245 -15.63 -13.09 -3.69
C ALA A 245 -16.95 -12.43 -4.08
N LEU A 246 -16.91 -11.31 -4.81
CA LEU A 246 -18.10 -10.50 -5.04
C LEU A 246 -18.93 -11.00 -6.22
N THR A 247 -20.15 -11.41 -5.92
CA THR A 247 -21.21 -11.56 -6.93
C THR A 247 -21.53 -10.20 -7.57
N PRO A 248 -22.09 -10.15 -8.79
CA PRO A 248 -22.51 -8.90 -9.41
C PRO A 248 -23.46 -8.06 -8.53
N ALA A 249 -24.39 -8.72 -7.83
CA ALA A 249 -25.35 -8.07 -6.96
C ALA A 249 -24.69 -7.46 -5.70
N LEU A 250 -23.79 -8.22 -5.05
CA LEU A 250 -23.05 -7.72 -3.89
C LEU A 250 -22.12 -6.56 -4.28
N ARG A 251 -21.43 -6.68 -5.43
CA ARG A 251 -20.59 -5.61 -5.99
C ARG A 251 -21.39 -4.33 -6.22
N ALA A 252 -22.58 -4.42 -6.84
CA ALA A 252 -23.43 -3.26 -7.08
C ALA A 252 -23.82 -2.55 -5.77
N ARG A 253 -24.24 -3.31 -4.75
CA ARG A 253 -24.60 -2.77 -3.43
C ARG A 253 -23.42 -2.09 -2.74
N MET A 254 -22.24 -2.69 -2.79
CA MET A 254 -21.03 -2.12 -2.19
C MET A 254 -20.52 -0.90 -2.96
N ALA A 255 -20.59 -0.93 -4.30
CA ALA A 255 -20.24 0.20 -5.16
C ALA A 255 -21.11 1.43 -4.85
N GLU A 256 -22.43 1.22 -4.73
CA GLU A 256 -23.36 2.27 -4.32
C GLU A 256 -23.00 2.84 -2.94
N ALA A 257 -22.75 1.96 -1.96
CA ALA A 257 -22.33 2.38 -0.62
C ALA A 257 -21.02 3.19 -0.62
N ALA A 258 -20.04 2.83 -1.46
CA ALA A 258 -18.79 3.56 -1.59
C ALA A 258 -18.99 4.97 -2.20
N VAL A 259 -19.84 5.08 -3.23
CA VAL A 259 -20.21 6.39 -3.81
C VAL A 259 -20.97 7.25 -2.81
N LEU A 260 -21.91 6.66 -2.05
CA LEU A 260 -22.63 7.35 -0.98
C LEU A 260 -21.67 7.86 0.10
N ALA A 261 -20.70 7.05 0.53
CA ALA A 261 -19.67 7.45 1.47
C ALA A 261 -18.86 8.67 0.96
N GLY A 262 -18.41 8.63 -0.30
CA GLY A 262 -17.69 9.74 -0.91
C GLY A 262 -18.54 11.01 -1.02
N LYS A 263 -19.80 10.89 -1.43
CA LYS A 263 -20.74 12.03 -1.51
C LYS A 263 -21.03 12.65 -0.15
N ALA A 264 -21.29 11.82 0.87
CA ALA A 264 -21.58 12.27 2.23
C ALA A 264 -20.39 13.02 2.85
N ALA A 265 -19.17 12.60 2.51
CA ALA A 265 -17.96 13.28 2.96
C ALA A 265 -17.62 14.55 2.17
N GLY A 266 -18.30 14.83 1.04
CA GLY A 266 -17.89 15.91 0.13
C GLY A 266 -16.49 15.66 -0.46
N TYR A 267 -16.21 14.41 -0.80
CA TYR A 267 -14.86 13.95 -1.14
C TYR A 267 -14.35 14.55 -2.46
N ILE A 268 -13.05 14.90 -2.51
CA ILE A 268 -12.36 15.44 -3.70
C ILE A 268 -11.05 14.68 -3.89
N GLY A 269 -10.69 14.38 -5.14
CA GLY A 269 -9.48 13.63 -5.50
C GLY A 269 -9.68 12.13 -5.39
N ALA A 270 -8.57 11.39 -5.31
CA ALA A 270 -8.58 9.94 -5.15
C ALA A 270 -8.78 9.55 -3.68
N GLY A 271 -9.58 8.51 -3.45
CA GLY A 271 -9.80 7.94 -2.12
C GLY A 271 -10.17 6.49 -2.20
N THR A 272 -10.24 5.83 -1.05
CA THR A 272 -10.67 4.43 -1.00
C THR A 272 -11.52 4.18 0.22
N VAL A 273 -12.71 3.61 -0.01
CA VAL A 273 -13.63 3.22 1.04
C VAL A 273 -13.40 1.74 1.34
N GLU A 274 -12.93 1.44 2.55
CA GLU A 274 -12.62 0.09 2.98
C GLU A 274 -13.82 -0.57 3.68
N PHE A 275 -14.04 -1.84 3.40
CA PHE A 275 -15.10 -2.65 3.98
C PHE A 275 -14.56 -3.99 4.52
N LEU A 276 -15.15 -4.44 5.62
CA LEU A 276 -15.09 -5.84 6.06
C LEU A 276 -16.27 -6.61 5.47
N VAL A 277 -16.00 -7.73 4.81
CA VAL A 277 -17.03 -8.55 4.14
C VAL A 277 -17.06 -9.95 4.73
N SER A 278 -18.25 -10.46 5.04
CA SER A 278 -18.46 -11.83 5.53
C SER A 278 -19.76 -12.38 4.94
N GLY A 279 -19.62 -13.32 4.00
CA GLY A 279 -20.75 -13.75 3.16
C GLY A 279 -21.32 -12.58 2.36
N GLU A 280 -22.64 -12.37 2.46
CA GLU A 280 -23.38 -11.28 1.81
C GLU A 280 -23.45 -9.98 2.65
N ALA A 281 -22.90 -10.01 3.86
CA ALA A 281 -22.83 -8.85 4.74
C ALA A 281 -21.50 -8.10 4.54
N PHE A 282 -21.58 -6.78 4.50
CA PHE A 282 -20.41 -5.92 4.44
C PHE A 282 -20.58 -4.72 5.38
N TYR A 283 -19.46 -4.22 5.89
CA TYR A 283 -19.45 -3.15 6.88
C TYR A 283 -18.31 -2.18 6.60
N PHE A 284 -18.62 -0.90 6.56
CA PHE A 284 -17.66 0.19 6.47
C PHE A 284 -16.62 0.07 7.59
N LEU A 285 -15.35 0.18 7.20
CA LEU A 285 -14.21 0.18 8.09
C LEU A 285 -13.66 1.60 8.24
N GLU A 286 -13.18 2.20 7.14
CA GLU A 286 -12.64 3.56 7.09
C GLU A 286 -12.58 4.08 5.65
N VAL A 287 -12.27 5.37 5.50
CA VAL A 287 -11.90 5.96 4.20
C VAL A 287 -10.45 6.40 4.28
N ASN A 288 -9.62 5.90 3.37
CA ASN A 288 -8.27 6.42 3.22
C ASN A 288 -8.34 7.67 2.34
N THR A 289 -7.87 8.79 2.88
CA THR A 289 -8.05 10.13 2.29
C THR A 289 -6.97 10.49 1.27
N ARG A 290 -6.54 9.48 0.51
CA ARG A 290 -5.38 9.51 -0.39
C ARG A 290 -5.45 8.39 -1.44
N LEU A 291 -4.51 8.42 -2.38
CA LEU A 291 -4.24 7.28 -3.25
C LEU A 291 -3.77 6.07 -2.40
N GLN A 292 -4.25 4.87 -2.74
CA GLN A 292 -3.79 3.62 -2.14
C GLN A 292 -2.51 3.12 -2.81
N VAL A 293 -1.75 2.29 -2.10
CA VAL A 293 -0.49 1.72 -2.60
C VAL A 293 -0.79 0.81 -3.81
N GLU A 294 -1.83 0.00 -3.66
CA GLU A 294 -2.40 -0.99 -4.57
C GLU A 294 -3.30 -0.40 -5.67
N HIS A 295 -3.27 0.92 -5.88
CA HIS A 295 -3.98 1.53 -7.01
C HIS A 295 -3.63 0.93 -8.39
N PRO A 296 -2.43 0.38 -8.67
CA PRO A 296 -2.11 -0.19 -9.98
C PRO A 296 -3.02 -1.36 -10.40
N VAL A 297 -3.57 -2.16 -9.47
CA VAL A 297 -4.51 -3.23 -9.87
C VAL A 297 -5.79 -2.64 -10.45
N THR A 298 -6.26 -1.53 -9.90
CA THR A 298 -7.40 -0.77 -10.44
C THR A 298 -7.06 -0.15 -11.80
N GLU A 299 -5.89 0.50 -11.93
CA GLU A 299 -5.45 1.05 -13.22
C GLU A 299 -5.39 -0.01 -14.30
N SER A 300 -4.90 -1.21 -13.96
CA SER A 300 -4.75 -2.29 -14.92
C SER A 300 -6.07 -2.84 -15.46
N ILE A 301 -7.12 -2.91 -14.64
CA ILE A 301 -8.42 -3.43 -15.10
C ILE A 301 -9.31 -2.36 -15.74
N THR A 302 -9.06 -1.08 -15.45
CA THR A 302 -9.87 0.04 -15.97
C THR A 302 -9.22 0.75 -17.16
N GLY A 303 -7.89 0.66 -17.30
CA GLY A 303 -7.13 1.44 -18.27
C GLY A 303 -7.02 2.94 -17.92
N THR A 304 -7.38 3.34 -16.70
CA THR A 304 -7.26 4.74 -16.25
C THR A 304 -5.92 4.99 -15.56
N ASP A 305 -5.34 6.19 -15.74
CA ASP A 305 -4.26 6.69 -14.90
C ASP A 305 -4.84 7.53 -13.75
N LEU A 306 -4.80 6.99 -12.53
CA LEU A 306 -5.40 7.60 -11.35
C LEU A 306 -4.62 8.84 -10.89
N VAL A 307 -3.30 8.87 -11.06
CA VAL A 307 -2.49 10.04 -10.75
C VAL A 307 -2.80 11.17 -11.74
N ALA A 308 -2.94 10.87 -13.02
CA ALA A 308 -3.35 11.85 -14.03
C ALA A 308 -4.74 12.43 -13.69
N TRP A 309 -5.68 11.61 -13.23
CA TRP A 309 -6.97 12.09 -12.73
C TRP A 309 -6.82 13.00 -11.50
N GLN A 310 -5.91 12.68 -10.57
CA GLN A 310 -5.66 13.52 -9.40
C GLN A 310 -5.15 14.90 -9.83
N LEU A 311 -4.24 14.94 -10.80
CA LEU A 311 -3.70 16.18 -11.36
C LEU A 311 -4.76 16.97 -12.14
N ALA A 312 -5.68 16.30 -12.83
CA ALA A 312 -6.78 16.95 -13.53
C ALA A 312 -7.77 17.61 -12.55
N VAL A 313 -8.20 16.87 -11.53
CA VAL A 313 -9.12 17.37 -10.49
C VAL A 313 -8.47 18.49 -9.67
N ALA A 314 -7.19 18.36 -9.32
CA ALA A 314 -6.45 19.42 -8.63
C ALA A 314 -6.36 20.72 -9.46
N GLN A 315 -6.50 20.65 -10.79
CA GLN A 315 -6.58 21.81 -11.68
C GLN A 315 -8.02 22.30 -11.88
N GLY A 316 -8.99 21.79 -11.11
CA GLY A 316 -10.40 22.16 -11.18
C GLY A 316 -11.15 21.55 -12.36
N LYS A 317 -10.57 20.58 -13.08
CA LYS A 317 -11.27 19.88 -14.17
C LYS A 317 -12.31 18.91 -13.60
N PRO A 318 -13.42 18.65 -14.32
CA PRO A 318 -14.33 17.58 -13.95
C PRO A 318 -13.67 16.21 -14.12
N LEU A 319 -14.28 15.17 -13.54
CA LEU A 319 -13.86 13.79 -13.77
C LEU A 319 -13.85 13.45 -15.26
N PRO A 320 -12.81 12.75 -15.77
CA PRO A 320 -12.71 12.44 -17.20
C PRO A 320 -13.78 11.49 -17.73
N LEU A 321 -14.35 10.65 -16.87
CA LEU A 321 -15.39 9.66 -17.21
C LEU A 321 -16.51 9.68 -16.18
N THR A 322 -17.72 9.39 -16.63
CA THR A 322 -18.90 9.11 -15.81
C THR A 322 -18.91 7.66 -15.32
N GLN A 323 -19.81 7.34 -14.38
CA GLN A 323 -19.90 5.99 -13.80
C GLN A 323 -20.19 4.90 -14.85
N ASP A 324 -20.99 5.22 -15.87
CA ASP A 324 -21.41 4.26 -16.91
C ASP A 324 -20.34 4.05 -18.00
N GLU A 325 -19.36 4.95 -18.10
CA GLU A 325 -18.23 4.84 -19.03
C GLU A 325 -17.07 4.01 -18.46
N LEU A 326 -17.05 3.79 -17.15
CA LEU A 326 -16.04 2.98 -16.47
C LEU A 326 -16.28 1.49 -16.71
N VAL A 327 -15.27 0.83 -17.28
CA VAL A 327 -15.32 -0.60 -17.62
C VAL A 327 -14.19 -1.34 -16.91
N SER A 328 -14.52 -2.48 -16.30
CA SER A 328 -13.54 -3.42 -15.77
C SER A 328 -13.26 -4.53 -16.79
N ARG A 329 -11.98 -4.83 -17.04
CA ARG A 329 -11.53 -5.86 -17.99
C ARG A 329 -10.45 -6.74 -17.37
N GLY A 330 -10.62 -8.05 -17.53
CA GLY A 330 -9.64 -9.04 -17.09
C GLY A 330 -9.49 -9.07 -15.56
N HIS A 331 -8.29 -9.42 -15.12
CA HIS A 331 -7.93 -9.53 -13.72
C HIS A 331 -6.51 -9.04 -13.50
N CYS A 332 -6.24 -8.43 -12.35
CA CYS A 332 -4.93 -7.96 -11.98
C CYS A 332 -4.61 -8.31 -10.52
N ILE A 333 -3.37 -8.70 -10.26
CA ILE A 333 -2.87 -9.04 -8.93
C ILE A 333 -1.55 -8.32 -8.71
N GLU A 334 -1.40 -7.67 -7.57
CA GLU A 334 -0.19 -7.00 -7.11
C GLU A 334 0.43 -7.77 -5.94
N ALA A 335 1.76 -7.78 -5.89
CA ALA A 335 2.55 -8.23 -4.76
C ALA A 335 3.52 -7.15 -4.31
N ARG A 336 3.56 -6.89 -3.01
CA ARG A 336 4.52 -5.97 -2.40
C ARG A 336 5.80 -6.71 -2.01
N VAL A 337 6.87 -6.40 -2.72
CA VAL A 337 8.20 -6.96 -2.46
C VAL A 337 8.89 -6.12 -1.40
N TYR A 338 9.17 -6.74 -0.26
CA TYR A 338 9.80 -6.11 0.91
C TYR A 338 11.21 -6.65 1.15
N ALA A 339 12.10 -5.77 1.62
CA ALA A 339 13.36 -6.17 2.25
C ALA A 339 13.09 -6.61 3.70
N GLU A 340 12.57 -7.82 3.86
CA GLU A 340 12.27 -8.43 5.15
C GLU A 340 12.49 -9.94 5.10
N ASP A 341 12.64 -10.57 6.27
CA ASP A 341 12.81 -12.02 6.40
C ASP A 341 11.56 -12.69 7.01
N PRO A 342 10.68 -13.30 6.18
CA PRO A 342 9.50 -14.00 6.66
C PRO A 342 9.79 -15.15 7.64
N ALA A 343 10.95 -15.83 7.52
CA ALA A 343 11.30 -16.97 8.37
C ALA A 343 11.62 -16.55 9.82
N THR A 344 12.12 -15.33 10.00
CA THR A 344 12.46 -14.74 11.31
C THR A 344 11.40 -13.74 11.80
N GLY A 345 10.15 -13.91 11.39
CA GLY A 345 9.05 -13.06 11.86
C GLY A 345 9.00 -11.70 11.18
N PHE A 346 9.47 -11.64 9.93
CA PHE A 346 9.46 -10.48 9.05
C PHE A 346 10.25 -9.29 9.61
N LEU A 347 11.44 -9.58 10.13
CA LEU A 347 12.39 -8.53 10.51
C LEU A 347 12.87 -7.80 9.26
N PRO A 348 12.97 -6.46 9.28
CA PRO A 348 13.53 -5.71 8.17
C PRO A 348 14.96 -6.17 7.85
N SER A 349 15.26 -6.34 6.57
CA SER A 349 16.59 -6.65 6.06
C SER A 349 17.22 -5.39 5.48
N LEU A 350 18.21 -4.84 6.18
CA LEU A 350 18.96 -3.67 5.72
C LEU A 350 20.19 -4.11 4.92
N GLY A 351 20.70 -3.22 4.09
CA GLY A 351 21.95 -3.45 3.34
C GLY A 351 21.93 -2.90 1.93
N THR A 352 23.00 -3.15 1.19
CA THR A 352 23.16 -2.72 -0.19
C THR A 352 22.56 -3.74 -1.16
N LEU A 353 21.80 -3.25 -2.14
CA LEU A 353 21.28 -4.05 -3.24
C LEU A 353 22.41 -4.40 -4.20
N LEU A 354 23.05 -5.54 -3.98
CA LEU A 354 24.22 -5.99 -4.75
C LEU A 354 23.86 -6.33 -6.19
N ARG A 355 22.66 -6.87 -6.43
CA ARG A 355 22.11 -7.09 -7.78
C ARG A 355 20.63 -6.79 -7.81
N TRP A 356 20.20 -6.12 -8.89
CA TRP A 356 18.80 -5.75 -9.11
C TRP A 356 18.41 -6.01 -10.56
N ARG A 357 17.50 -6.96 -10.79
CA ARG A 357 16.93 -7.21 -12.12
C ARG A 357 15.43 -7.44 -12.01
N GLU A 358 14.69 -6.40 -12.38
CA GLU A 358 13.23 -6.44 -12.39
C GLU A 358 12.70 -7.44 -13.43
N PRO A 359 11.58 -8.12 -13.14
CA PRO A 359 10.89 -8.94 -14.12
C PRO A 359 10.27 -8.06 -15.21
N SER A 360 10.14 -8.61 -16.41
CA SER A 360 9.46 -7.95 -17.53
C SER A 360 8.72 -8.98 -18.37
N GLY A 361 7.72 -8.52 -19.12
CA GLY A 361 6.95 -9.38 -20.03
C GLY A 361 5.51 -8.90 -20.21
N PRO A 362 4.73 -9.58 -21.07
CA PRO A 362 3.34 -9.21 -21.31
C PRO A 362 2.50 -9.25 -20.03
N GLY A 363 1.82 -8.13 -19.73
CA GLY A 363 0.98 -8.00 -18.54
C GLY A 363 1.77 -7.87 -17.24
N ILE A 364 3.08 -7.65 -17.27
CA ILE A 364 3.90 -7.38 -16.09
C ILE A 364 4.22 -5.88 -16.00
N ARG A 365 3.92 -5.28 -14.86
CA ARG A 365 4.30 -3.92 -14.48
C ARG A 365 5.08 -3.99 -13.16
N VAL A 366 6.13 -3.19 -13.07
CA VAL A 366 6.92 -3.03 -11.83
C VAL A 366 6.98 -1.55 -11.50
N ASP A 367 6.51 -1.22 -10.31
CA ASP A 367 6.63 0.12 -9.72
C ASP A 367 7.65 0.03 -8.59
N SER A 368 8.85 0.59 -8.79
CA SER A 368 9.98 0.50 -7.86
C SER A 368 10.59 1.88 -7.56
N GLY A 369 11.26 1.96 -6.41
CA GLY A 369 11.97 3.17 -5.97
C GLY A 369 13.46 2.93 -5.69
N TYR A 370 13.98 1.79 -6.16
CA TYR A 370 15.33 1.31 -5.87
C TYR A 370 16.04 0.84 -7.15
N THR A 371 17.37 0.87 -7.13
CA THR A 371 18.23 0.36 -8.20
C THR A 371 19.44 -0.38 -7.63
N GLU A 372 20.14 -1.15 -8.47
CA GLU A 372 21.40 -1.80 -8.11
C GLU A 372 22.39 -0.80 -7.49
N GLY A 373 23.06 -1.20 -6.40
CA GLY A 373 24.02 -0.39 -5.66
C GLY A 373 23.43 0.50 -4.55
N MET A 374 22.11 0.68 -4.50
CA MET A 374 21.48 1.48 -3.44
C MET A 374 21.46 0.76 -2.08
N GLU A 375 21.49 1.53 -1.00
CA GLU A 375 21.26 1.05 0.36
C GLU A 375 19.76 1.05 0.71
N VAL A 376 19.31 0.02 1.42
CA VAL A 376 18.00 -0.01 2.08
C VAL A 376 18.15 0.57 3.50
N PRO A 377 17.70 1.82 3.74
CA PRO A 377 17.95 2.50 5.00
C PRO A 377 17.00 2.01 6.11
N PRO A 378 17.37 2.18 7.40
CA PRO A 378 16.54 1.78 8.53
C PRO A 378 15.35 2.72 8.81
N PHE A 379 15.27 3.86 8.12
CA PHE A 379 14.37 4.96 8.49
C PHE A 379 12.96 4.88 7.90
N TYR A 380 12.76 4.04 6.88
CA TYR A 380 11.55 4.03 6.06
C TYR A 380 10.93 2.65 5.97
N ASP A 381 9.73 2.59 5.40
CA ASP A 381 9.10 1.34 5.01
C ASP A 381 10.02 0.56 4.03
N PRO A 382 10.29 -0.73 4.28
CA PRO A 382 11.27 -1.50 3.49
C PRO A 382 10.70 -2.06 2.18
N MET A 383 9.59 -1.51 1.67
CA MET A 383 9.05 -1.91 0.37
C MET A 383 10.01 -1.51 -0.75
N LEU A 384 10.49 -2.51 -1.48
CA LEU A 384 11.44 -2.34 -2.59
C LEU A 384 10.70 -2.05 -3.89
N ALA A 385 9.64 -2.79 -4.15
CA ALA A 385 8.86 -2.68 -5.38
C ALA A 385 7.45 -3.26 -5.22
N LYS A 386 6.56 -2.87 -6.11
CA LYS A 386 5.28 -3.52 -6.36
C LYS A 386 5.40 -4.26 -7.69
N VAL A 387 5.13 -5.56 -7.69
CA VAL A 387 5.10 -6.38 -8.91
C VAL A 387 3.64 -6.66 -9.23
N ILE A 388 3.20 -6.19 -10.38
CA ILE A 388 1.80 -6.21 -10.80
C ILE A 388 1.68 -7.07 -12.05
N ALA A 389 0.77 -8.05 -12.01
CA ALA A 389 0.52 -8.95 -13.11
C ALA A 389 -0.96 -8.94 -13.49
N SER A 390 -1.24 -8.72 -14.77
CA SER A 390 -2.59 -8.74 -15.32
C SER A 390 -2.79 -9.82 -16.37
N GLY A 391 -4.03 -10.24 -16.55
CA GLY A 391 -4.43 -11.27 -17.50
C GLY A 391 -5.91 -11.19 -17.87
N PRO A 392 -6.36 -11.95 -18.89
CA PRO A 392 -7.77 -12.04 -19.25
C PRO A 392 -8.63 -12.67 -18.14
N ASP A 393 -8.02 -13.45 -17.25
CA ASP A 393 -8.64 -14.08 -16.10
C ASP A 393 -7.66 -14.14 -14.91
N ARG A 394 -8.19 -14.46 -13.73
CA ARG A 394 -7.41 -14.57 -12.49
C ARG A 394 -6.30 -15.61 -12.58
N ALA A 395 -6.56 -16.76 -13.21
CA ALA A 395 -5.59 -17.84 -13.34
C ALA A 395 -4.35 -17.41 -14.15
N THR A 396 -4.56 -16.66 -15.23
CA THR A 396 -3.49 -16.10 -16.05
C THR A 396 -2.71 -15.04 -15.29
N ALA A 397 -3.40 -14.15 -14.55
CA ALA A 397 -2.74 -13.15 -13.71
C ALA A 397 -1.87 -13.79 -12.61
N LEU A 398 -2.38 -14.83 -11.94
CA LEU A 398 -1.65 -15.63 -10.95
C LEU A 398 -0.39 -16.26 -11.53
N ALA A 399 -0.52 -16.96 -12.66
CA ALA A 399 0.61 -17.62 -13.31
C ALA A 399 1.69 -16.62 -13.74
N ARG A 400 1.26 -15.46 -14.26
CA ARG A 400 2.18 -14.37 -14.62
C ARG A 400 2.87 -13.77 -13.40
N LEU A 401 2.15 -13.56 -12.29
CA LEU A 401 2.73 -13.03 -11.07
C LEU A 401 3.78 -13.97 -10.48
N ASP A 402 3.48 -15.27 -10.38
CA ASP A 402 4.46 -16.26 -9.89
C ASP A 402 5.74 -16.26 -10.74
N GLN A 403 5.62 -16.24 -12.07
CA GLN A 403 6.77 -16.18 -12.97
C GLN A 403 7.55 -14.87 -12.86
N ALA A 404 6.87 -13.73 -12.69
CA ALA A 404 7.51 -12.44 -12.46
C ALA A 404 8.30 -12.45 -11.14
N LEU A 405 7.69 -12.94 -10.05
CA LEU A 405 8.38 -13.06 -8.76
C LEU A 405 9.54 -14.05 -8.81
N ALA A 406 9.41 -15.16 -9.57
CA ALA A 406 10.48 -16.14 -9.75
C ALA A 406 11.70 -15.59 -10.52
N SER A 407 11.47 -14.62 -11.40
CA SER A 407 12.52 -14.04 -12.26
C SER A 407 13.11 -12.73 -11.70
N PHE A 408 12.48 -12.15 -10.68
CA PHE A 408 12.97 -10.97 -9.98
C PHE A 408 14.23 -11.30 -9.19
N VAL A 409 15.37 -10.73 -9.59
CA VAL A 409 16.63 -10.89 -8.88
C VAL A 409 16.85 -9.70 -7.96
N VAL A 410 16.88 -9.95 -6.66
CA VAL A 410 17.26 -8.99 -5.62
C VAL A 410 18.30 -9.69 -4.74
N LEU A 411 19.57 -9.27 -4.84
CA LEU A 411 20.66 -9.80 -4.03
C LEU A 411 21.21 -8.73 -3.08
N GLY A 412 21.75 -9.14 -1.94
CA GLY A 412 22.35 -8.27 -0.92
C GLY A 412 21.48 -8.02 0.31
N VAL A 413 20.17 -8.27 0.20
CA VAL A 413 19.21 -8.26 1.31
C VAL A 413 18.32 -9.49 1.24
N THR A 414 17.79 -9.92 2.39
CA THR A 414 16.70 -10.91 2.43
C THR A 414 15.41 -10.25 1.98
N THR A 415 14.61 -10.98 1.21
CA THR A 415 13.31 -10.49 0.71
C THR A 415 12.19 -11.47 1.01
N ASN A 416 10.96 -10.98 0.92
CA ASN A 416 9.76 -11.80 1.03
C ASN A 416 9.36 -12.52 -0.29
N LEU A 417 10.19 -12.51 -1.33
CA LEU A 417 9.85 -13.06 -2.65
C LEU A 417 9.40 -14.53 -2.59
N GLU A 418 10.17 -15.40 -1.94
CA GLU A 418 9.83 -16.82 -1.82
C GLU A 418 8.55 -17.05 -1.01
N TYR A 419 8.31 -16.21 0.00
CA TYR A 419 7.10 -16.27 0.81
C TYR A 419 5.87 -15.91 -0.02
N LEU A 420 5.93 -14.81 -0.80
CA LEU A 420 4.85 -14.41 -1.70
C LEU A 420 4.51 -15.53 -2.67
N ARG A 421 5.52 -16.15 -3.29
CA ARG A 421 5.33 -17.29 -4.20
C ARG A 421 4.69 -18.51 -3.52
N ALA A 422 5.08 -18.81 -2.28
CA ALA A 422 4.46 -19.87 -1.50
C ALA A 422 2.97 -19.58 -1.22
N VAL A 423 2.61 -18.31 -0.97
CA VAL A 423 1.21 -17.88 -0.82
C VAL A 423 0.44 -18.03 -2.14
N LEU A 424 1.01 -17.59 -3.26
CA LEU A 424 0.38 -17.72 -4.58
C LEU A 424 0.13 -19.18 -4.98
N ALA A 425 0.98 -20.10 -4.53
CA ALA A 425 0.88 -21.53 -4.80
C ALA A 425 -0.10 -22.28 -3.87
N ASP A 426 -0.58 -21.65 -2.80
CA ASP A 426 -1.49 -22.31 -1.86
C ASP A 426 -2.86 -22.59 -2.51
N PRO A 427 -3.40 -23.83 -2.40
CA PRO A 427 -4.68 -24.17 -3.03
C PRO A 427 -5.86 -23.28 -2.62
N ALA A 428 -5.91 -22.81 -1.36
CA ALA A 428 -6.98 -21.93 -0.90
C ALA A 428 -6.83 -20.52 -1.49
N PHE A 429 -5.59 -20.04 -1.69
CA PHE A 429 -5.36 -18.78 -2.40
C PHE A 429 -5.77 -18.89 -3.88
N VAL A 430 -5.41 -19.99 -4.55
CA VAL A 430 -5.80 -20.27 -5.95
C VAL A 430 -7.32 -20.38 -6.09
N ALA A 431 -8.00 -20.99 -5.13
CA ALA A 431 -9.46 -21.08 -5.09
C ALA A 431 -10.16 -19.75 -4.73
N GLY A 432 -9.41 -18.73 -4.29
CA GLY A 432 -9.96 -17.44 -3.86
C GLY A 432 -10.61 -17.48 -2.47
N GLU A 433 -10.29 -18.46 -1.63
CA GLU A 433 -10.78 -18.65 -0.25
C GLU A 433 -10.02 -17.74 0.74
N LEU A 434 -10.09 -16.43 0.49
CA LEU A 434 -9.29 -15.43 1.21
C LEU A 434 -10.04 -14.89 2.43
N HIS A 435 -9.27 -14.50 3.45
CA HIS A 435 -9.71 -13.75 4.62
C HIS A 435 -8.50 -13.11 5.31
N THR A 436 -8.72 -12.12 6.18
CA THR A 436 -7.63 -11.39 6.88
C THR A 436 -6.78 -12.24 7.82
N GLY A 437 -7.27 -13.42 8.19
CA GLY A 437 -6.53 -14.40 9.01
C GLY A 437 -5.74 -15.44 8.20
N PHE A 438 -5.76 -15.37 6.86
CA PHE A 438 -5.25 -16.42 5.97
C PHE A 438 -3.79 -16.79 6.26
N LEU A 439 -2.90 -15.80 6.36
CA LEU A 439 -1.48 -16.04 6.62
C LEU A 439 -1.21 -16.61 8.01
N THR A 440 -1.95 -16.15 9.03
CA THR A 440 -1.83 -16.71 10.39
C THR A 440 -2.31 -18.16 10.44
N GLU A 441 -3.37 -18.50 9.72
CA GLU A 441 -3.92 -19.85 9.69
C GLU A 441 -3.02 -20.83 8.92
N ARG A 442 -2.43 -20.39 7.80
CA ARG A 442 -1.80 -21.30 6.83
C ARG A 442 -0.27 -21.19 6.74
N PHE A 443 0.29 -20.05 7.14
CA PHE A 443 1.72 -19.73 6.97
C PHE A 443 2.45 -19.46 8.30
N THR A 444 1.82 -19.77 9.44
CA THR A 444 2.51 -19.72 10.73
C THR A 444 3.65 -20.73 10.76
N GLY A 445 4.86 -20.26 11.07
CA GLY A 445 6.06 -21.11 11.08
C GLY A 445 6.61 -21.43 9.70
N TRP A 446 6.17 -20.73 8.65
CA TRP A 446 6.70 -20.90 7.30
C TRP A 446 8.24 -20.80 7.26
N ARG A 447 8.84 -21.58 6.37
CA ARG A 447 10.27 -21.60 6.08
C ARG A 447 10.46 -21.63 4.56
N PRO A 448 11.54 -21.02 4.03
CA PRO A 448 11.89 -21.16 2.62
C PRO A 448 12.09 -22.64 2.28
N ASN A 449 11.84 -22.99 1.02
CA ASN A 449 12.11 -24.34 0.55
C ASN A 449 13.62 -24.62 0.59
N ALA A 450 13.98 -25.89 0.76
CA ALA A 450 15.32 -26.37 1.10
C ALA A 450 16.49 -25.58 0.46
N THR A 451 17.52 -25.32 1.27
CA THR A 451 18.80 -24.74 0.85
C THR A 451 19.35 -25.49 -0.35
N ILE A 452 19.71 -24.75 -1.40
CA ILE A 452 20.53 -25.27 -2.50
C ILE A 452 21.79 -25.87 -1.86
N PRO A 453 22.10 -27.16 -2.06
CA PRO A 453 23.29 -27.77 -1.50
C PRO A 453 24.55 -26.96 -1.84
N ASP A 454 25.46 -26.81 -0.88
CA ASP A 454 26.68 -26.01 -1.04
C ASP A 454 27.47 -26.46 -2.27
N GLU A 455 27.44 -27.74 -2.62
CA GLU A 455 28.10 -28.29 -3.80
C GLU A 455 27.55 -27.70 -5.10
N ILE A 456 26.24 -27.44 -5.18
CA ILE A 456 25.60 -26.80 -6.34
C ILE A 456 25.99 -25.33 -6.41
N LEU A 457 26.00 -24.63 -5.27
CA LEU A 457 26.44 -23.23 -5.21
C LEU A 457 27.92 -23.08 -5.60
N LEU A 458 28.79 -23.97 -5.10
CA LEU A 458 30.20 -24.04 -5.44
C LEU A 458 30.42 -24.33 -6.92
N ALA A 459 29.68 -25.29 -7.49
CA ALA A 459 29.75 -25.62 -8.92
C ALA A 459 29.32 -24.42 -9.79
N LEU A 460 28.21 -23.75 -9.46
CA LEU A 460 27.75 -22.56 -10.17
C LEU A 460 28.74 -21.39 -10.06
N SER A 461 29.35 -21.19 -8.88
CA SER A 461 30.39 -20.18 -8.67
C SER A 461 31.62 -20.45 -9.54
N ALA A 462 32.07 -21.71 -9.62
CA ALA A 462 33.19 -22.11 -10.46
C ALA A 462 32.92 -21.94 -11.96
N LEU A 463 31.68 -22.18 -12.41
CA LEU A 463 31.25 -21.99 -13.80
C LEU A 463 30.98 -20.51 -14.16
N GLY A 464 30.65 -19.68 -13.17
CA GLY A 464 30.28 -18.28 -13.34
C GLY A 464 31.45 -17.28 -13.33
N GLN A 465 32.69 -17.74 -13.09
CA GLN A 465 33.84 -16.84 -13.15
C GLN A 465 34.11 -16.41 -14.60
N PRO A 466 34.07 -15.10 -14.93
CA PRO A 466 34.57 -14.64 -16.21
C PRO A 466 36.06 -15.02 -16.32
N PRO A 467 36.56 -15.34 -17.53
CA PRO A 467 37.98 -15.61 -17.71
C PRO A 467 38.79 -14.44 -17.12
N PRO A 468 39.92 -14.71 -16.43
CA PRO A 468 40.74 -13.64 -15.88
C PRO A 468 41.11 -12.68 -17.01
N SER A 469 40.70 -11.42 -16.90
CA SER A 469 41.04 -10.39 -17.87
C SER A 469 42.52 -10.06 -17.75
N ARG A 470 43.39 -10.86 -18.36
CA ARG A 470 44.75 -10.41 -18.66
C ARG A 470 44.64 -9.37 -19.77
N ALA A 471 44.87 -8.11 -19.41
CA ALA A 471 45.01 -7.02 -20.36
C ALA A 471 45.89 -7.45 -21.53
N ALA A 472 45.38 -7.24 -22.74
CA ALA A 472 45.91 -7.80 -23.96
C ALA A 472 47.36 -7.38 -24.25
N GLU A 473 48.27 -8.34 -24.33
CA GLU A 473 49.31 -8.31 -25.35
C GLU A 473 48.81 -9.14 -26.54
N LYS A 474 48.65 -8.47 -27.70
CA LYS A 474 48.22 -8.91 -29.04
C LYS A 474 47.60 -10.32 -29.18
N PRO A 475 46.38 -10.46 -29.72
CA PRO A 475 45.71 -11.76 -29.88
C PRO A 475 46.43 -12.59 -30.95
N ARG A 476 47.31 -13.50 -30.53
CA ARG A 476 47.39 -14.79 -31.21
C ARG A 476 46.30 -15.64 -30.60
N GLN A 477 45.37 -16.15 -31.41
CA GLN A 477 44.43 -17.18 -30.98
C GLN A 477 45.24 -18.39 -30.50
N THR A 478 45.54 -18.44 -29.21
CA THR A 478 46.19 -19.57 -28.59
C THR A 478 45.11 -20.34 -27.84
N GLY A 479 44.99 -21.64 -28.11
CA GLY A 479 44.11 -22.53 -27.32
C GLY A 479 44.44 -22.53 -25.82
N TRP A 480 45.60 -21.98 -25.45
CA TRP A 480 46.07 -21.78 -24.08
C TRP A 480 45.31 -20.70 -23.29
N LEU A 481 44.55 -19.83 -23.96
CA LEU A 481 43.67 -18.85 -23.30
C LEU A 481 42.22 -19.35 -23.16
N ALA A 482 41.92 -20.54 -23.66
CA ALA A 482 40.60 -21.12 -23.52
C ALA A 482 40.33 -21.54 -22.07
N THR A 483 39.15 -21.19 -21.56
CA THR A 483 38.64 -21.63 -20.26
C THR A 483 37.73 -22.86 -20.37
N ASP A 484 37.82 -23.59 -21.48
CA ASP A 484 36.99 -24.76 -21.82
C ASP A 484 37.40 -26.05 -21.10
N HIS A 485 38.17 -25.92 -20.02
CA HIS A 485 38.70 -27.01 -19.20
C HIS A 485 39.39 -28.12 -20.02
N TRP A 486 39.97 -27.81 -21.19
CA TRP A 486 40.61 -28.79 -22.06
C TRP A 486 41.60 -29.70 -21.31
N ARG A 487 41.54 -31.00 -21.60
CA ARG A 487 42.46 -32.03 -21.09
C ARG A 487 42.89 -32.93 -22.23
N ASN A 488 44.16 -33.33 -22.22
CA ASN A 488 44.68 -34.36 -23.12
C ASN A 488 44.27 -35.74 -22.57
N THR A 489 43.66 -36.60 -23.40
CA THR A 489 43.19 -37.92 -22.98
C THR A 489 44.13 -39.05 -23.41
N LYS A 490 45.45 -38.84 -23.28
CA LYS A 490 46.45 -39.89 -23.52
C LYS A 490 46.95 -40.50 -22.24
#